data_AF-A0A960SAM5-F1
#
_entry.id   AF-A0A960SAM5-F1
#
_cell.length_a   1.000
_cell.length_b   1.000
_cell.length_c   1.000
_cell.angle_alpha   90.00
_cell.angle_beta   90.00
_cell.angle_gamma   90.00
#
_symmetry.space_group_name_H-M   'P 1'
#
loop_
_entity.id
_entity.type
_entity.pdbx_description
1 polymer ?
#
loop_
_entity_poly.entity_id
_entity_poly.type
_entity_poly.pdbx_seq_one_letter_code
_entity_poly.pdbx_strand_id
1 'polypeptide(L)' 'MTQKSLSFEASFERLEQILEKLNAGNVGLDETLKLYEEASGLLNTCQERLGEAEQKIQVLIKERSGETPQMEDFSPQ' A
#
# COMPACT_ATOMS: atom_id res chain seq x y z
N MET A 1 3.38 -21.44 -8.83
CA MET A 1 4.00 -20.76 -7.67
C MET A 1 3.54 -19.31 -7.71
N THR A 2 2.30 -19.03 -7.27
CA THR A 2 1.76 -17.66 -7.29
C THR A 2 2.37 -16.91 -6.13
N GLN A 3 3.24 -15.96 -6.45
CA GLN A 3 3.85 -15.05 -5.49
C GLN A 3 2.70 -14.37 -4.71
N LYS A 4 2.60 -14.71 -3.43
CA LYS A 4 1.53 -14.27 -2.54
C LYS A 4 1.80 -12.82 -2.16
N SER A 5 1.66 -11.90 -3.12
CA SER A 5 1.62 -10.48 -2.82
C SER A 5 0.52 -10.31 -1.76
N LEU A 6 0.88 -9.87 -0.56
CA LEU A 6 -0.12 -9.65 0.48
C LEU A 6 -1.18 -8.67 -0.06
N SER A 7 -2.45 -8.96 0.20
CA SER A 7 -3.52 -8.02 -0.10
C SER A 7 -3.40 -6.81 0.83
N PHE A 8 -4.11 -5.73 0.50
CA PHE A 8 -4.18 -4.56 1.37
C PHE A 8 -4.69 -4.98 2.77
N GLU A 9 -5.76 -5.75 2.83
CA GLU A 9 -6.41 -6.19 4.06
C GLU A 9 -5.46 -7.04 4.91
N ALA A 10 -4.75 -7.98 4.30
CA ALA A 10 -3.79 -8.82 5.01
C ALA A 10 -2.59 -8.00 5.54
N SER A 11 -2.14 -7.01 4.77
CA SER A 11 -1.03 -6.13 5.18
C SER A 11 -1.44 -5.21 6.32
N PHE A 12 -2.66 -4.69 6.25
CA PHE A 12 -3.26 -3.84 7.28
C PHE A 12 -3.52 -4.60 8.58
N GLU A 13 -4.12 -5.79 8.52
CA GLU A 13 -4.31 -6.65 9.69
C GLU A 13 -2.98 -6.98 10.37
N ARG A 14 -1.93 -7.24 9.57
CA ARG A 14 -0.60 -7.50 10.13
C ARG A 14 -0.02 -6.26 10.82
N LEU A 15 -0.22 -5.07 10.27
CA LEU A 15 0.19 -3.82 10.92
C LEU A 15 -0.50 -3.63 12.28
N GLU A 16 -1.80 -3.93 12.38
CA GLU A 16 -2.54 -3.87 13.65
C GLU A 16 -1.94 -4.83 14.68
N GLN A 17 -1.64 -6.07 14.29
CA GLN A 17 -1.00 -7.05 15.16
C GLN A 17 0.39 -6.60 15.64
N ILE A 18 1.17 -5.95 14.76
CA ILE A 18 2.47 -5.39 15.15
C ILE A 18 2.28 -4.28 16.19
N LEU A 19 1.33 -3.38 15.98
CA LEU A 19 1.01 -2.32 16.94
C LEU A 19 0.57 -2.88 18.30
N GLU A 20 -0.27 -3.92 18.31
CA GLU A 20 -0.66 -4.60 19.54
C GLU A 20 0.56 -5.17 20.30
N LYS A 21 1.48 -5.82 19.57
CA LYS A 21 2.71 -6.37 20.17
C LYS A 21 3.60 -5.28 20.75
N LEU A 22 3.82 -4.18 20.01
CA LEU A 22 4.63 -3.06 20.49
C LEU A 22 4.01 -2.40 21.72
N ASN A 23 2.68 -2.22 21.73
CA ASN A 23 1.95 -1.65 22.86
C ASN A 23 1.91 -2.56 24.10
N ALA A 24 2.01 -3.88 23.93
CA ALA A 24 2.10 -4.81 25.04
C ALA A 24 3.38 -4.62 25.90
N GLY A 25 4.39 -3.89 25.39
CA GLY A 25 5.53 -3.40 26.18
C GLY A 25 6.54 -4.47 26.61
N ASN A 26 6.33 -5.74 26.26
CA ASN A 26 7.22 -6.86 26.59
C ASN A 26 8.04 -7.34 25.38
N VAL A 27 8.37 -6.42 24.47
CA VAL A 27 9.14 -6.72 23.25
C VAL A 27 10.58 -6.27 23.46
N GLY A 28 11.53 -7.19 23.28
CA GLY A 28 12.96 -6.87 23.35
C GLY A 28 13.40 -5.94 22.21
N LEU A 29 14.58 -5.33 22.36
CA LEU A 29 15.13 -4.39 21.36
C LEU A 29 15.26 -5.03 19.97
N ASP A 30 15.85 -6.23 19.88
CA ASP A 30 16.03 -6.94 18.61
C ASP A 30 14.69 -7.27 17.92
N GLU A 31 13.68 -7.62 18.71
CA GLU A 31 12.35 -7.93 18.16
C GLU A 31 11.60 -6.66 17.76
N THR A 32 11.76 -5.57 18.51
CA THR A 32 11.24 -4.25 18.14
C THR A 32 11.80 -3.80 16.78
N LEU A 33 13.10 -3.99 16.54
CA LEU A 33 13.73 -3.65 15.25
C LEU A 33 13.14 -4.47 14.10
N LYS A 34 12.95 -5.78 14.29
CA LYS A 34 12.32 -6.65 13.28
C LYS A 34 10.88 -6.26 12.98
N LEU A 35 10.09 -5.98 14.03
CA LEU A 35 8.71 -5.53 13.88
C LEU A 35 8.63 -4.19 13.14
N TYR A 36 9.58 -3.29 13.36
CA TYR A 36 9.64 -2.02 12.66
C TYR A 36 9.97 -2.19 11.17
N GLU A 37 10.97 -3.01 10.83
CA GLU A 37 11.29 -3.33 9.43
C GLU A 37 10.10 -3.98 8.72
N GLU A 38 9.43 -4.93 9.39
CA GLU A 38 8.23 -5.57 8.87
C GLU A 38 7.10 -4.54 8.64
N ALA A 39 6.83 -3.68 9.63
CA ALA A 39 5.82 -2.63 9.51
C ALA A 39 6.10 -1.68 8.35
N SER A 40 7.37 -1.31 8.12
CA SER A 40 7.75 -0.47 6.97
C SER A 40 7.42 -1.11 5.63
N GLY A 41 7.71 -2.41 5.46
CA GLY A 41 7.36 -3.15 4.24
C GLY A 41 5.85 -3.26 4.01
N LEU A 42 5.10 -3.49 5.08
CA LEU A 42 3.63 -3.55 5.03
C LEU A 42 3.02 -2.20 4.67
N LEU A 43 3.54 -1.10 5.23
CA LEU A 43 3.10 0.26 4.89
C LEU A 43 3.32 0.60 3.41
N ASN A 44 4.45 0.18 2.83
CA ASN A 44 4.69 0.36 1.40
C ASN A 44 3.68 -0.42 0.56
N THR A 45 3.42 -1.68 0.93
CA THR A 45 2.41 -2.50 0.26
C THR A 45 1.02 -1.86 0.32
N CYS A 46 0.63 -1.33 1.49
CA CYS A 46 -0.65 -0.64 1.64
C CYS A 46 -0.74 0.61 0.73
N GLN A 47 0.31 1.43 0.68
CA GLN A 47 0.36 2.62 -0.16
C GLN A 47 0.27 2.29 -1.65
N GLU A 48 1.00 1.27 -2.11
CA GLU A 48 0.94 0.81 -3.50
C GLU A 48 -0.49 0.38 -3.88
N ARG A 49 -1.14 -0.41 -3.02
CA ARG A 49 -2.52 -0.87 -3.27
C ARG A 49 -3.54 0.26 -3.28
N LEU A 50 -3.40 1.23 -2.39
CA LEU A 50 -4.26 2.41 -2.37
C LEU A 50 -4.05 3.27 -3.62
N GLY A 51 -2.80 3.46 -4.06
CA GLY A 51 -2.48 4.17 -5.29
C GLY A 51 -3.06 3.49 -6.54
N GLU A 52 -2.92 2.17 -6.65
CA GLU A 52 -3.54 1.38 -7.72
C GLU A 52 -5.07 1.54 -7.74
N ALA A 53 -5.71 1.53 -6.57
CA ALA A 53 -7.15 1.71 -6.45
C ALA A 53 -7.59 3.13 -6.85
N GLU A 54 -6.87 4.16 -6.40
CA GLU A 54 -7.14 5.55 -6.74
C GLU A 54 -7.02 5.77 -8.26
N GLN A 55 -5.94 5.28 -8.90
CA GLN A 55 -5.78 5.40 -10.35
C GLN A 55 -6.94 4.75 -11.11
N LYS A 56 -7.38 3.56 -10.69
CA LYS A 56 -8.53 2.89 -11.30
C LYS A 56 -9.80 3.72 -11.16
N ILE A 57 -10.04 4.31 -9.99
CA ILE A 57 -11.19 5.21 -9.77
C ILE A 57 -11.10 6.43 -10.68
N GLN A 58 -9.93 7.06 -10.79
CA GLN A 58 -9.74 8.22 -11.66
C GLN A 58 -10.02 7.89 -13.14
N VAL A 59 -9.56 6.73 -13.63
CA VAL A 59 -9.86 6.27 -15.00
C VAL A 59 -11.37 6.10 -15.19
N LEU A 60 -12.05 5.41 -14.28
CA LEU A 60 -13.50 5.20 -14.36
C LEU A 60 -14.29 6.52 -14.33
N ILE A 61 -13.84 7.51 -13.55
CA ILE A 61 -14.44 8.85 -13.52
C ILE A 61 -14.27 9.54 -14.89
N LYS A 62 -13.06 9.53 -15.45
CA LYS A 62 -12.77 10.13 -16.77
C LYS A 62 -13.62 9.49 -17.88
N GLU A 63 -13.72 8.15 -17.89
CA GLU A 63 -14.57 7.41 -18.82
C GLU A 63 -16.05 7.78 -18.68
N ARG A 64 -16.55 7.94 -17.45
CA ARG A 64 -17.95 8.32 -17.19
C ARG A 64 -18.26 9.77 -17.58
N SER A 65 -17.31 10.68 -17.39
CA SER A 65 -17.47 12.10 -17.72
C SER A 65 -17.38 12.39 -19.22
N GLY A 66 -17.02 11.39 -20.06
CA GLY A 66 -16.84 11.58 -21.50
C GLY A 66 -15.60 12.40 -21.86
N GLU A 67 -14.73 12.68 -20.87
CA GLU A 67 -13.42 13.27 -21.09
C GLU A 67 -12.51 12.17 -21.61
N THR A 68 -12.31 12.14 -22.93
CA THR A 68 -11.27 11.32 -23.55
C THR A 68 -9.94 11.64 -22.86
N PRO A 69 -9.14 10.64 -22.46
CA PRO A 69 -7.80 10.91 -21.99
C PRO A 69 -7.06 11.59 -23.14
N GLN A 70 -6.89 12.91 -23.06
CA GLN A 70 -5.86 13.57 -23.85
C GLN A 70 -4.57 12.93 -23.39
N MET A 71 -4.04 12.03 -24.22
CA MET A 71 -2.61 11.79 -24.25
C MET A 71 -2.01 13.17 -24.52
N GLU A 72 -1.61 13.87 -23.46
CA GLU A 72 -0.68 14.98 -23.59
C GLU A 72 0.58 14.37 -24.21
N ASP A 73 0.73 14.62 -25.51
CA ASP A 73 1.96 14.40 -26.24
C ASP A 73 3.05 15.17 -25.51
N PHE A 74 3.79 14.44 -24.67
CA PHE A 74 5.05 14.92 -24.12
C PHE A 74 6.02 15.02 -25.29
N SER A 75 5.92 16.11 -26.04
CA SER A 75 6.96 16.58 -26.94
C SER A 75 8.06 17.22 -26.06
N PRO A 76 9.23 16.57 -25.89
CA PRO A 76 10.33 17.20 -25.19
C PRO A 76 10.85 18.39 -26.03
N GLN A 77 10.91 19.57 -25.42
CA GLN A 77 11.78 20.66 -25.89
C GLN A 77 13.11 20.60 -25.17
#